data_AF-A0A947MZF7-F1
#
_entry.id   AF-A0A947MZF7-F1
#
_cell.length_a   1.000
_cell.length_b   1.000
_cell.length_c   1.000
_cell.angle_alpha   90.00
_cell.angle_beta   90.00
_cell.angle_gamma   90.00
#
_symmetry.space_group_name_H-M   'P 1'
#
loop_
_entity.id
_entity.type
_entity.pdbx_description
1 polymer ?
#
loop_
_entity_poly.entity_id
_entity_poly.type
_entity_poly.pdbx_seq_one_letter_code
_entity_poly.pdbx_strand_id
1 'polypeptide(L)' 'RSYVLDNSRIKDLRTNVEVSATQKVLDGDLDQFIEASLKQGI' A
#
# COMPACT_ATOMS: atom_id res chain seq x y z
N ARG A 1 28.76 5.94 3.04
CA ARG A 1 27.93 4.94 3.76
C ARG A 1 26.50 5.48 3.74
N SER A 2 25.65 4.97 2.85
CA SER A 2 24.25 5.41 2.77
C SER A 2 23.42 4.48 3.65
N TYR A 3 22.83 5.02 4.71
CA TYR A 3 21.86 4.29 5.52
C TYR A 3 20.49 4.62 4.95
N VAL A 4 20.01 3.79 4.03
CA VAL A 4 18.62 3.87 3.57
C VAL A 4 17.78 3.10 4.59
N LEU A 5 17.33 3.80 5.64
CA LEU A 5 16.23 3.36 6.49
C LEU A 5 14.92 3.71 5.80
N ASP A 6 14.64 3.10 4.64
CA ASP A 6 13.31 3.25 4.05
C ASP A 6 12.49 2.02 4.38
N ASN A 7 11.74 2.13 5.47
CA ASN A 7 10.73 1.16 5.86
C ASN A 7 9.44 1.49 5.10
N SER A 8 9.56 1.71 3.79
CA SER A 8 8.49 2.12 2.87
C SER A 8 7.38 1.07 2.88
N ARG A 9 6.42 1.25 3.79
CA ARG A 9 5.22 0.43 3.87
C ARG A 9 4.02 1.34 3.94
N ILE A 10 3.10 1.14 3.00
CA ILE A 10 1.77 1.77 3.04
C ILE A 10 0.84 0.75 3.68
N LYS A 11 0.24 1.15 4.80
CA LYS A 11 -0.79 0.38 5.48
C LYS A 11 -2.10 1.12 5.35
N ASP A 12 -3.08 0.47 4.76
CA ASP A 12 -4.46 0.92 4.80
C ASP A 12 -5.11 0.39 6.11
N LEU A 13 -5.53 1.31 6.97
CA LEU A 13 -6.16 1.00 8.27
C LEU A 13 -7.61 0.56 8.14
N ARG A 14 -8.26 0.83 7.01
CA ARG A 14 -9.65 0.43 6.76
C ARG A 14 -9.69 -1.04 6.36
N THR A 15 -8.89 -1.40 5.37
CA THR A 15 -8.84 -2.75 4.79
C THR A 15 -7.80 -3.67 5.47
N ASN A 16 -6.93 -3.13 6.33
CA ASN A 16 -5.73 -3.82 6.87
C ASN A 16 -4.75 -4.32 5.80
N VAL A 17 -4.82 -3.79 4.58
CA VAL A 17 -3.87 -4.14 3.51
C VAL A 17 -2.54 -3.43 3.73
N GLU A 18 -1.45 -4.20 3.74
CA GLU A 18 -0.09 -3.71 3.86
C GLU A 18 0.69 -3.98 2.58
N VAL A 19 1.29 -2.94 2.00
CA VAL A 19 2.13 -3.01 0.80
C VAL A 19 3.50 -2.44 1.10
N SER A 20 4.54 -3.25 0.88
CA SER A 20 5.96 -2.86 1.01
C SER A 20 6.54 -2.24 -0.27
N ALA A 21 5.80 -2.26 -1.38
CA ALA A 21 6.19 -1.69 -2.65
C ALA A 21 5.53 -0.31 -2.86
N THR A 22 5.87 0.65 -1.99
CA THR A 22 5.28 2.01 -2.01
C THR A 22 5.46 2.74 -3.32
N GLN A 23 6.57 2.50 -4.02
CA GLN A 23 6.84 3.10 -5.32
C GLN A 23 5.76 2.78 -6.34
N LYS A 24 5.29 1.52 -6.40
CA LYS A 24 4.23 1.12 -7.32
C LYS A 24 2.90 1.80 -7.00
N VAL A 25 2.59 1.91 -5.72
CA VAL A 25 1.38 2.59 -5.24
C VAL A 25 1.42 4.07 -5.63
N LEU A 26 2.58 4.72 -5.50
CA LEU A 26 2.79 6.12 -5.91
C LEU A 26 2.80 6.29 -7.43
N ASP A 27 3.23 5.27 -8.18
CA ASP A 27 3.18 5.22 -9.65
C ASP A 27 1.77 4.94 -10.20
N GLY A 28 0.79 4.66 -9.32
CA GLY A 28 -0.63 4.51 -9.67
C GLY A 28 -1.21 3.09 -9.54
N ASP A 29 -0.44 2.13 -9.01
CA ASP A 29 -0.88 0.75 -8.75
C ASP A 29 -1.77 0.68 -7.50
N LEU A 30 -2.98 1.23 -7.61
CA LEU A 30 -3.99 1.31 -6.54
C LEU A 30 -5.02 0.17 -6.60
N ASP A 31 -4.96 -0.69 -7.61
CA ASP A 31 -5.94 -1.75 -7.85
C ASP A 31 -6.09 -2.67 -6.64
N GLN A 32 -4.99 -2.99 -5.97
CA GLN A 32 -4.99 -3.83 -4.76
C GLN A 32 -5.76 -3.19 -3.58
N PHE A 33 -5.73 -1.85 -3.46
CA PHE A 33 -6.50 -1.14 -2.43
C PHE A 33 -7.97 -1.01 -2.82
N ILE A 34 -8.25 -0.80 -4.11
CA ILE A 34 -9.61 -0.69 -4.64
C ILE A 34 -10.35 -2.03 -4.50
N GLU A 35 -9.74 -3.15 -4.90
CA GLU A 35 -10.30 -4.49 -4.71
C GLU A 35 -10.54 -4.82 -3.24
N ALA A 36 -9.59 -4.44 -2.36
CA ALA A 36 -9.73 -4.65 -0.93
C ALA A 36 -10.90 -3.85 -0.34
N SER A 37 -11.08 -2.60 -0.79
CA SER A 37 -12.21 -1.75 -0.40
C SER A 37 -13.55 -2.31 -0.90
N LEU A 38 -13.61 -2.82 -2.13
CA LEU A 38 -14.79 -3.46 -2.71
C LEU A 38 -15.18 -4.75 -1.97
N LYS A 39 -14.19 -5.59 -1.64
CA LYS A 39 -14.41 -6.81 -0.83
C LYS A 39 -14.91 -6.50 0.57
N GLN A 40 -14.55 -5.34 1.12
CA GLN A 40 -15.02 -4.90 2.43
C GLN A 40 -16.49 -4.44 2.42
N GLY A 41 -17.11 -4.29 1.25
CA GLY A 41 -18.56 -4.15 1.12
C GLY A 41 -19.10 -2.78 1.53
N ILE A 42 -18.55 -1.71 0.96
CA ILE A 42 -19.25 -0.42 0.83
C ILE A 42 -19.94 -0.37 -0.53
#